data_AF-W8F8P6-F1
#
_entry.id   AF-W8F8P6-F1
#
_cell.length_a   1.000
_cell.length_b   1.000
_cell.length_c   1.000
_cell.angle_alpha   90.00
_cell.angle_beta   90.00
_cell.angle_gamma   90.00
#
_symmetry.space_group_name_H-M   'P 1'
#
loop_
_entity.id
_entity.type
_entity.pdbx_description
1 polymer ?
#
loop_
_entity_poly.entity_id
_entity_poly.type
_entity_poly.pdbx_seq_one_letter_code
_entity_poly.pdbx_strand_id
1 'polypeptide(L)' 'MKKTKFTEAQIVFALRQADTGVAVAEVCRKMSISEATYYNWKKKYGGLGVPELRRLKQL' A
#
# COMPACT_ATOMS: atom_id res chain seq x y z
N MET A 1 -1.34 -12.53 12.75
CA MET A 1 -1.93 -11.48 11.88
C MET A 1 -2.93 -12.15 10.95
N LYS A 2 -4.19 -11.68 10.86
CA LYS A 2 -5.12 -12.20 9.83
C LYS A 2 -4.46 -12.00 8.47
N LYS A 3 -4.38 -13.05 7.64
CA LYS A 3 -3.84 -12.97 6.28
C LYS A 3 -4.57 -11.83 5.57
N THR A 4 -3.86 -10.74 5.27
CA THR A 4 -4.41 -9.67 4.46
C THR A 4 -4.69 -10.25 3.09
N LYS A 5 -5.88 -10.01 2.53
CA LYS A 5 -6.20 -10.45 1.16
C LYS A 5 -5.27 -9.81 0.10
N PHE A 6 -4.53 -8.78 0.51
CA PHE A 6 -3.59 -8.04 -0.31
C PHE A 6 -2.16 -8.40 0.05
N THR A 7 -1.35 -8.63 -0.97
CA THR A 7 0.10 -8.80 -0.86
C THR A 7 0.76 -7.46 -0.57
N GLU A 8 1.95 -7.47 0.04
CA GLU A 8 2.71 -6.24 0.31
C GLU A 8 3.01 -5.45 -0.97
N ALA A 9 3.27 -6.15 -2.08
CA ALA A 9 3.45 -5.52 -3.39
C ALA A 9 2.20 -4.75 -3.85
N GLN A 10 0.99 -5.31 -3.65
CA GLN A 10 -0.26 -4.61 -3.98
C GLN A 10 -0.46 -3.39 -3.07
N ILE A 11 -0.19 -3.52 -1.78
CA ILE A 11 -0.31 -2.42 -0.83
C ILE A 11 0.59 -1.25 -1.24
N VAL A 12 1.84 -1.54 -1.57
CA VAL A 12 2.84 -0.52 -1.97
C VAL A 12 2.50 0.10 -3.31
N PHE A 13 1.98 -0.70 -4.25
CA PHE A 13 1.48 -0.19 -5.51
C PHE A 13 0.31 0.78 -5.31
N ALA A 14 -0.57 0.51 -4.35
CA ALA A 14 -1.66 1.41 -3.98
C ALA A 14 -1.15 2.75 -3.44
N LEU A 15 -0.16 2.70 -2.53
CA LEU A 15 0.46 3.90 -1.96
C LEU A 15 1.16 4.73 -3.04
N ARG A 16 1.91 4.10 -3.94
CA ARG A 16 2.59 4.77 -5.05
C ARG A 16 1.65 5.48 -6.02
N GLN A 17 0.48 4.90 -6.31
CA GLN A 17 -0.50 5.57 -7.18
C GLN A 17 -0.90 6.93 -6.61
N ALA A 18 -1.09 7.02 -5.29
CA ALA A 18 -1.38 8.29 -4.65
C ALA A 18 -0.20 9.27 -4.68
N ASP A 19 1.04 8.79 -4.51
CA ASP A 19 2.24 9.63 -4.69
C ASP A 19 2.40 10.16 -6.13
N THR A 20 1.94 9.40 -7.13
CA THR A 20 1.93 9.86 -8.53
C THR A 20 0.79 10.82 -8.87
N GLY A 21 -0.01 11.24 -7.88
CA GLY A 21 -1.08 12.22 -8.05
C GLY A 21 -2.48 11.63 -8.25
N VAL A 22 -2.65 10.31 -8.17
CA VAL A 22 -3.99 9.70 -8.17
C VAL A 22 -4.69 9.98 -6.85
N ALA A 23 -5.96 10.40 -6.88
CA ALA A 23 -6.71 10.62 -5.66
C ALA A 23 -6.82 9.32 -4.83
N VAL A 24 -6.57 9.41 -3.52
CA VAL A 24 -6.67 8.26 -2.59
C VAL A 24 -8.05 7.59 -2.68
N ALA A 25 -9.11 8.37 -2.85
CA ALA A 25 -10.47 7.87 -3.04
C ALA A 25 -10.60 6.99 -4.30
N GLU A 26 -9.90 7.32 -5.39
CA GLU A 26 -9.90 6.52 -6.62
C GLU A 26 -9.13 5.21 -6.43
N VAL A 27 -7.96 5.27 -5.76
CA VAL A 27 -7.19 4.07 -5.40
C VAL A 27 -8.04 3.13 -4.53
N CYS A 28 -8.75 3.68 -3.55
CA CYS A 28 -9.63 2.93 -2.66
C CYS A 28 -10.78 2.27 -3.42
N ARG A 29 -11.41 2.99 -4.36
CA ARG A 29 -12.45 2.43 -5.24
C ARG A 29 -11.92 1.31 -6.13
N LYS A 30 -10.76 1.49 -6.78
CA LYS A 30 -10.15 0.50 -7.67
C LYS A 30 -9.76 -0.79 -6.94
N MET A 31 -9.31 -0.69 -5.69
CA MET A 31 -8.93 -1.84 -4.88
C MET A 31 -10.06 -2.39 -4.00
N SER A 32 -11.25 -1.78 -4.03
CA SER A 32 -12.36 -2.12 -3.13
C SER A 32 -11.95 -2.13 -1.65
N ILE A 33 -11.25 -1.08 -1.23
CA ILE A 33 -10.82 -0.86 0.16
C ILE A 33 -11.37 0.45 0.70
N SER A 34 -11.42 0.59 2.01
CA SER A 34 -11.74 1.86 2.66
C SER A 34 -10.52 2.78 2.75
N GLU A 35 -10.74 4.09 2.80
CA GLU A 35 -9.67 5.07 3.02
C GLU A 35 -8.94 4.83 4.35
N ALA A 36 -9.65 4.38 5.39
CA ALA A 36 -9.05 3.96 6.65
C ALA A 36 -8.03 2.82 6.45
N THR A 37 -8.31 1.86 5.57
CA THR A 37 -7.37 0.77 5.23
C THR A 37 -6.13 1.33 4.53
N TYR A 38 -6.32 2.24 3.59
CA TYR A 38 -5.24 2.92 2.90
C TYR A 38 -4.32 3.69 3.86
N TYR A 39 -4.87 4.47 4.79
CA TYR A 39 -4.04 5.21 5.76
C TYR A 39 -3.33 4.29 6.76
N ASN A 40 -3.95 3.18 7.15
CA ASN A 40 -3.27 2.14 7.94
C ASN A 40 -2.08 1.54 7.18
N TRP A 41 -2.23 1.30 5.88
CA TRP A 41 -1.13 0.88 5.03
C TRP A 41 -0.07 1.96 4.90
N LYS A 42 -0.44 3.24 4.73
CA LYS A 42 0.51 4.34 4.68
C LYS A 42 1.31 4.47 5.98
N LYS A 43 0.68 4.25 7.15
CA LYS A 43 1.38 4.24 8.44
C LYS A 43 2.39 3.09 8.56
N LYS A 44 2.06 1.91 8.01
CA LYS A 44 2.90 0.70 8.10
C LYS A 44 3.98 0.62 7.01
N TYR A 45 3.66 1.04 5.79
CA TYR A 45 4.48 0.86 4.60
C TYR A 45 4.88 2.19 3.93
N GLY A 46 4.36 3.34 4.36
CA GLY A 46 4.67 4.63 3.74
C GLY A 46 6.09 5.14 3.99
N GLY A 47 6.80 4.60 4.99
CA GLY A 47 8.23 4.81 5.18
C GLY A 47 9.11 3.78 4.44
N LEU A 48 8.52 2.66 4.02
CA LEU A 48 9.19 1.63 3.23
C LEU A 48 9.15 2.07 1.77
N GLY A 49 10.06 2.96 1.39
CA GLY A 49 10.35 3.18 -0.03
C GLY A 49 10.63 1.83 -0.70
N VAL A 50 10.28 1.69 -1.98
CA VAL A 50 10.45 0.44 -2.75
C VAL A 50 11.82 -0.25 -2.66
N PRO A 51 12.95 0.43 -2.38
CA PRO A 51 14.21 -0.26 -2.06
C PRO A 51 14.14 -1.15 -0.81
N GLU A 52 13.42 -0.73 0.23
CA GLU A 52 13.37 -1.44 1.53
C GLU A 52 12.46 -2.68 1.45
N LEU A 53 11.43 -2.66 0.61
CA LEU A 53 10.60 -3.83 0.31
C LEU A 53 11.34 -4.91 -0.48
N ARG A 54 12.31 -4.53 -1.33
CA ARG A 54 13.21 -5.53 -1.95
C ARG A 54 14.07 -6.22 -0.90
N ARG A 55 14.48 -5.50 0.15
CA ARG A 55 15.26 -6.03 1.27
C ARG A 55 14.42 -6.97 2.15
N LEU A 56 13.15 -6.63 2.39
CA LEU A 56 12.19 -7.46 3.14
C LEU A 56 11.87 -8.79 2.44
N LYS A 57 11.94 -8.85 1.11
CA LYS A 57 11.76 -10.08 0.32
C LYS A 57 13.01 -10.97 0.23
N GLN A 58 14.16 -10.51 0.70
CA GLN A 58 15.45 -11.23 0.67
C GLN A 58 15.84 -11.84 2.03
N LEU A 59 14.97 -11.75 3.03
CA LEU A 59 15.05 -12.47 4.32
C LEU A 59 14.02 -13.60 4.33
#